data_AF-A0A7S4DCJ6-F1
#
_entry.id   AF-A0A7S4DCJ6-F1
#
_cell.length_a   1.000
_cell.length_b   1.000
_cell.length_c   1.000
_cell.angle_alpha   90.00
_cell.angle_beta   90.00
_cell.angle_gamma   90.00
#
_symmetry.space_group_name_H-M   'P 1'
#
loop_
_entity.id
_entity.type
_entity.pdbx_description
1 polymer ?
#
loop_
_entity_poly.entity_id
_entity_poly.type
_entity_poly.pdbx_seq_one_letter_code
_entity_poly.pdbx_strand_id
1 'polypeptide(L)'
;MVKWKKMSQGMVAFMGVVGVLTAIQHSMHHHDEHEDDAPPPPYMKIRNKPYPWTCTDCDFFDSACHKECKAKLAGFNKAVDEVAKPEQDAEEPKKKVDPYFDLILNEKIARNEYPKEELDAARAADPCLAAQVCTEEVWNKYKDLKSSGPAKWTLARAINSGVMYPSSFVGCHAGDFESWDDFKDFFYPVVKLYHVGFDPDNTPPLDPDHMNPDKITVDLSDSAKTKIISTRIRCARNLIMFPLNPGGSLETRMAIADLMEQVYATLEGDLGGQMFRHTTMTDEQRQGLIDSHHLFRGKDKMQAASGYHEHWPQGRGVFHNAEKTFVNWINEGDHLRIISMENGSDVKGVFARLARGAKAIEDGVKQVTGKGDGVFMMHPKFGSVACCPSNLGTGMRGSVHILVPGLIEKKGFDWIDAKARTMHCQARGSSGEHSEVVDRIDVSNWRRIGLPEYQLVTDMITFANWLSEQEDKIQAGQDVEEKNAEPDPYFDLIIHEKLARNEYPKEELDAARAAGHTSLAAQCCTEEVWNKYKDLKSSGPA
;
A
#
# COMPACT_ATOMS: atom_id res chain seq x y z
N MET A 1 76.20 -13.28 10.58
CA MET A 1 75.22 -12.42 9.85
C MET A 1 75.48 -12.30 8.34
N VAL A 2 76.72 -12.10 7.86
CA VAL A 2 76.99 -11.89 6.41
C VAL A 2 76.67 -13.11 5.53
N LYS A 3 76.92 -14.35 5.98
CA LYS A 3 76.56 -15.58 5.22
C LYS A 3 75.05 -15.76 5.01
N TRP A 4 74.25 -15.46 6.03
CA TRP A 4 72.78 -15.55 5.96
C TRP A 4 72.17 -14.51 5.02
N LYS A 5 72.74 -13.30 4.98
CA LYS A 5 72.28 -12.25 4.06
C LYS A 5 72.53 -12.61 2.59
N LYS A 6 73.69 -13.22 2.29
CA LYS A 6 74.00 -13.70 0.93
C LYS A 6 73.13 -14.88 0.50
N MET A 7 72.84 -15.82 1.41
CA MET A 7 71.93 -16.93 1.11
C MET A 7 70.49 -16.46 0.88
N SER A 8 70.00 -15.50 1.69
CA SER A 8 68.66 -14.94 1.53
C SER A 8 68.52 -14.15 0.21
N GLN A 9 69.52 -13.36 -0.16
CA GLN A 9 69.53 -12.66 -1.47
C GLN A 9 69.59 -13.65 -2.65
N GLY A 10 70.33 -14.75 -2.52
CA GLY A 10 70.35 -15.82 -3.51
C GLY A 10 69.00 -16.53 -3.68
N MET A 11 68.31 -16.83 -2.57
CA MET A 11 66.96 -17.42 -2.61
C MET A 11 65.93 -16.48 -3.22
N VAL A 12 65.98 -15.18 -2.90
CA VAL A 12 65.05 -14.19 -3.48
C VAL A 12 65.26 -14.07 -5.00
N ALA A 13 66.51 -14.05 -5.46
CA ALA A 13 66.81 -14.05 -6.88
C ALA A 13 66.34 -15.35 -7.58
N PHE A 14 66.53 -16.51 -6.95
CA PHE A 14 66.08 -17.79 -7.47
C PHE A 14 64.55 -17.88 -7.57
N MET A 15 63.83 -17.46 -6.51
CA MET A 15 62.36 -17.39 -6.50
C MET A 15 61.82 -16.43 -7.57
N GLY A 16 62.50 -15.31 -7.82
CA GLY A 16 62.15 -14.38 -8.89
C GLY A 16 62.26 -15.02 -10.28
N VAL A 17 63.33 -15.78 -10.54
CA VAL A 17 63.52 -16.48 -11.82
C VAL A 17 62.48 -17.59 -12.00
N VAL A 18 62.20 -18.38 -10.96
CA VAL A 18 61.15 -19.41 -11.00
C VAL A 18 59.78 -18.78 -11.26
N GLY A 19 59.45 -17.65 -10.62
CA GLY A 19 58.18 -16.95 -10.85
C GLY A 19 58.00 -16.49 -12.30
N VAL A 20 59.06 -15.98 -12.94
CA VAL A 20 59.03 -15.58 -14.35
C VAL A 20 58.88 -16.78 -15.28
N LEU A 21 59.61 -17.89 -15.01
CA LEU A 21 59.51 -19.11 -15.81
C LEU A 21 58.12 -19.76 -15.71
N THR A 22 57.52 -19.80 -14.51
CA THR A 22 56.16 -20.30 -14.32
C THR A 22 55.13 -19.43 -15.04
N ALA A 23 55.29 -18.10 -15.03
CA ALA A 23 54.42 -17.18 -15.77
C ALA A 23 54.52 -17.38 -17.29
N ILE A 24 55.72 -17.58 -17.83
CA ILE A 24 55.94 -17.90 -19.24
C ILE A 24 55.32 -19.26 -19.58
N GLN A 25 55.53 -20.28 -18.75
CA GLN A 25 54.97 -21.61 -18.96
C GLN A 25 53.43 -21.62 -18.91
N HIS A 26 52.82 -20.79 -18.06
CA HIS A 26 51.37 -20.62 -18.01
C HIS A 26 50.82 -19.86 -19.22
N SER A 27 51.61 -18.94 -19.79
CA SER A 27 51.24 -18.18 -20.99
C SER A 27 51.40 -18.97 -22.28
N MET A 28 52.13 -20.08 -22.25
CA MET A 28 52.38 -20.96 -23.40
C MET A 28 51.46 -22.18 -23.47
N HIS A 29 50.59 -22.39 -22.47
CA HIS A 29 49.55 -23.41 -22.54
C HIS A 29 48.37 -22.89 -23.38
N HIS A 30 48.36 -23.29 -24.65
CA HIS A 30 47.18 -23.20 -25.50
C HIS A 30 46.07 -24.09 -24.92
N HIS A 31 44.97 -23.46 -24.51
CA HIS A 31 43.69 -24.14 -24.38
C HIS A 31 43.01 -24.10 -25.75
N ASP A 32 42.56 -25.27 -26.18
CA ASP A 32 41.88 -25.53 -27.44
C ASP A 32 40.65 -24.64 -27.62
N GLU A 33 40.44 -24.24 -28.88
CA GLU A 33 39.33 -23.42 -29.37
C GLU A 33 37.98 -24.12 -29.10
N HIS A 34 37.11 -23.46 -28.34
CA HIS A 34 35.67 -23.73 -28.33
C HIS A 34 34.93 -22.47 -28.79
N GLU A 35 33.92 -22.70 -29.63
CA GLU A 35 33.17 -21.77 -30.47
C GLU A 35 32.59 -20.53 -29.76
N ASP A 36 32.38 -19.49 -30.57
CA ASP A 36 31.91 -18.14 -30.23
C ASP A 36 30.57 -18.10 -29.45
N ASP A 37 30.64 -17.95 -28.12
CA ASP A 37 29.55 -17.38 -27.32
C ASP A 37 29.74 -15.87 -27.17
N ALA A 38 28.75 -15.09 -27.59
CA ALA A 38 28.74 -13.64 -27.43
C ALA A 38 28.95 -13.23 -25.96
N PRO A 39 29.72 -12.15 -25.67
CA PRO A 39 29.97 -11.75 -24.30
C PRO A 39 28.66 -11.37 -23.58
N PRO A 40 28.48 -11.76 -22.30
CA PRO A 40 27.29 -11.41 -21.56
C PRO A 40 27.12 -9.89 -21.49
N PRO A 41 25.87 -9.38 -21.57
CA PRO A 41 25.63 -7.95 -21.65
C PRO A 41 26.13 -7.21 -20.39
N PRO A 42 26.52 -5.92 -20.50
CA PRO A 42 27.35 -5.21 -19.52
C PRO A 42 26.78 -5.11 -18.09
N TYR A 43 25.47 -5.34 -17.93
CA TYR A 43 24.74 -5.28 -16.66
C TYR A 43 24.83 -6.56 -15.82
N MET A 44 25.30 -7.68 -16.39
CA MET A 44 25.46 -8.95 -15.65
C MET A 44 26.78 -9.07 -14.87
N LYS A 45 27.66 -8.06 -14.94
CA LYS A 45 28.87 -8.00 -14.09
C LYS A 45 28.50 -7.42 -12.73
N ILE A 46 28.57 -8.22 -11.65
CA ILE A 46 28.40 -7.74 -10.27
C ILE A 46 29.52 -6.71 -9.97
N ARG A 47 29.14 -5.48 -9.60
CA ARG A 47 30.08 -4.38 -9.30
C ARG A 47 29.96 -3.94 -7.84
N ASN A 48 31.09 -3.80 -7.15
CA ASN A 48 31.17 -3.53 -5.70
C ASN A 48 31.68 -2.11 -5.35
N LYS A 49 31.46 -1.06 -6.15
CA LYS A 49 31.82 0.34 -5.77
C LYS A 49 30.68 1.34 -6.05
N PRO A 50 30.69 2.57 -5.52
CA PRO A 50 29.69 3.59 -5.86
C PRO A 50 30.11 4.49 -7.05
N TYR A 51 29.12 5.03 -7.76
CA TYR A 51 29.23 5.96 -8.91
C TYR A 51 29.79 7.35 -8.50
N PRO A 52 30.46 8.13 -9.40
CA PRO A 52 30.75 7.90 -10.83
C PRO A 52 31.94 6.98 -11.12
N TRP A 53 31.77 6.14 -12.15
CA TRP A 53 32.78 5.17 -12.61
C TRP A 53 33.74 5.82 -13.61
N THR A 54 34.99 6.01 -13.21
CA THR A 54 35.99 6.62 -14.08
C THR A 54 36.59 5.58 -15.04
N CYS A 55 36.40 5.80 -16.35
CA CYS A 55 37.08 5.10 -17.45
C CYS A 55 37.04 3.57 -17.42
N THR A 56 35.85 2.98 -17.30
CA THR A 56 35.72 1.51 -17.16
C THR A 56 35.66 0.71 -18.47
N ASP A 57 35.68 1.39 -19.62
CA ASP A 57 35.62 0.74 -20.94
C ASP A 57 36.98 0.72 -21.69
N CYS A 58 38.06 1.21 -21.06
CA CYS A 58 39.40 1.15 -21.67
C CYS A 58 40.15 -0.12 -21.25
N ASP A 59 40.70 -0.83 -22.22
CA ASP A 59 41.59 -1.97 -21.96
C ASP A 59 42.87 -1.55 -21.22
N PHE A 60 43.34 -2.39 -20.30
CA PHE A 60 44.42 -2.08 -19.34
C PHE A 60 45.72 -1.55 -19.99
N PHE A 61 46.03 -1.94 -21.23
CA PHE A 61 47.22 -1.50 -21.96
C PHE A 61 46.94 -0.42 -23.03
N ASP A 62 45.69 -0.01 -23.23
CA ASP A 62 45.35 1.04 -24.19
C ASP A 62 45.57 2.43 -23.58
N SER A 63 46.83 2.87 -23.66
CA SER A 63 47.25 4.19 -23.18
C SER A 63 46.58 5.36 -23.92
N ALA A 64 46.08 5.16 -25.14
CA ALA A 64 45.41 6.20 -25.92
C ALA A 64 43.97 6.40 -25.42
N CYS A 65 43.22 5.32 -25.22
CA CYS A 65 41.87 5.35 -24.63
C CYS A 65 41.90 5.99 -23.23
N HIS A 66 42.87 5.58 -22.40
CA HIS A 66 43.04 6.16 -21.07
C HIS A 66 43.36 7.66 -21.11
N LYS A 67 44.12 8.12 -22.09
CA LYS A 67 44.50 9.53 -22.25
C LYS A 67 43.32 10.38 -22.73
N GLU A 68 42.52 9.88 -23.66
CA GLU A 68 41.28 10.54 -24.09
C GLU A 68 40.23 10.56 -22.99
N CYS A 69 40.05 9.46 -22.25
CA CYS A 69 39.11 9.42 -21.13
C CYS A 69 39.51 10.40 -20.02
N LYS A 70 40.81 10.51 -19.71
CA LYS A 70 41.32 11.53 -18.77
C LYS A 70 41.13 12.96 -19.29
N ALA A 71 41.26 13.21 -20.59
CA ALA A 71 40.99 14.52 -21.18
C ALA A 71 39.49 14.88 -21.12
N LYS A 72 38.59 13.91 -21.34
CA LYS A 72 37.14 14.07 -21.20
C LYS A 72 36.73 14.30 -19.73
N LEU A 73 37.35 13.60 -18.78
CA LEU A 73 37.19 13.84 -17.34
C LEU A 73 37.72 15.21 -16.90
N ALA A 74 38.82 15.67 -17.48
CA ALA A 74 39.32 17.03 -17.23
C ALA A 74 38.34 18.09 -17.76
N GLY A 75 37.67 17.85 -18.89
CA GLY A 75 36.59 18.69 -19.40
C GLY A 75 35.32 18.64 -18.53
N PHE A 76 34.94 17.45 -18.04
CA PHE A 76 33.80 17.27 -17.14
C PHE A 76 34.03 17.92 -15.78
N ASN A 77 35.21 17.73 -15.17
CA ASN A 77 35.58 18.40 -13.93
C ASN A 77 35.68 19.92 -14.11
N LYS A 78 36.13 20.40 -15.27
CA LYS A 78 36.13 21.84 -15.56
C LYS A 78 34.72 22.40 -15.75
N ALA A 79 33.79 21.62 -16.31
CA ALA A 79 32.38 21.97 -16.38
C ALA A 79 31.68 21.91 -15.00
N VAL A 80 32.05 20.95 -14.15
CA VAL A 80 31.59 20.86 -12.76
C VAL A 80 32.18 21.99 -11.90
N ASP A 81 33.44 22.36 -12.12
CA ASP A 81 34.12 23.47 -11.42
C ASP A 81 33.67 24.85 -11.95
N GLU A 82 33.22 24.96 -13.21
CA GLU A 82 32.58 26.17 -13.73
C GLU A 82 31.12 26.32 -13.24
N VAL A 83 30.45 25.21 -12.92
CA VAL A 83 29.17 25.20 -12.17
C VAL A 83 29.39 25.39 -10.66
N ALA A 84 30.59 25.09 -10.13
CA ALA A 84 30.97 25.22 -8.73
C ALA A 84 31.85 26.45 -8.42
N LYS A 85 31.73 27.52 -9.23
CA LYS A 85 32.19 28.85 -8.76
C LYS A 85 31.15 29.38 -7.77
N PRO A 86 31.57 29.88 -6.58
CA PRO A 86 30.64 30.55 -5.69
C PRO A 86 30.23 31.86 -6.36
N GLU A 87 29.01 31.89 -6.92
CA GLU A 87 28.34 33.14 -7.20
C GLU A 87 28.22 33.90 -5.88
N GLN A 88 28.67 35.14 -5.89
CA GLN A 88 28.43 36.08 -4.80
C GLN A 88 26.92 36.26 -4.66
N ASP A 89 26.36 35.78 -3.55
CA ASP A 89 25.07 36.13 -2.95
C ASP A 89 24.00 36.67 -3.93
N ALA A 90 23.67 35.89 -4.96
CA ALA A 90 22.39 36.00 -5.63
C ALA A 90 21.48 34.95 -4.98
N GLU A 91 20.49 35.38 -4.19
CA GLU A 91 19.44 34.49 -3.69
C GLU A 91 18.88 33.69 -4.87
N GLU A 92 19.16 32.39 -4.94
CA GLU A 92 18.41 31.48 -5.80
C GLU A 92 16.92 31.74 -5.51
N PRO A 93 16.08 31.97 -6.53
CA PRO A 93 14.66 32.15 -6.29
C PRO A 93 14.16 30.89 -5.61
N LYS A 94 13.83 31.00 -4.31
CA LYS A 94 13.32 29.90 -3.48
C LYS A 94 12.31 29.11 -4.31
N LYS A 95 12.61 27.84 -4.60
CA LYS A 95 11.71 26.95 -5.35
C LYS A 95 10.31 27.13 -4.76
N LYS A 96 9.37 27.63 -5.56
CA LYS A 96 8.00 27.85 -5.10
C LYS A 96 7.44 26.48 -4.72
N VAL A 97 7.18 26.29 -3.43
CA VAL A 97 6.62 25.05 -2.88
C VAL A 97 5.25 24.83 -3.51
N ASP A 98 5.05 23.68 -4.13
CA ASP A 98 3.76 23.27 -4.68
C ASP A 98 3.00 22.42 -3.65
N PRO A 99 1.91 22.93 -3.04
CA PRO A 99 1.15 22.22 -2.02
C PRO A 99 0.45 20.95 -2.53
N TYR A 100 0.45 20.72 -3.84
CA TYR A 100 -0.15 19.55 -4.46
C TYR A 100 0.84 18.42 -4.74
N PHE A 101 2.15 18.68 -4.68
CA PHE A 101 3.18 17.71 -5.06
C PHE A 101 4.40 17.68 -4.15
N ASP A 102 4.77 18.82 -3.56
CA ASP A 102 5.85 18.87 -2.59
C ASP A 102 5.33 18.43 -1.21
N LEU A 103 6.16 17.67 -0.49
CA LEU A 103 5.90 17.38 0.91
C LEU A 103 6.06 18.66 1.74
N ILE A 104 5.00 19.01 2.47
CA ILE A 104 5.02 20.10 3.44
C ILE A 104 4.74 19.51 4.81
N LEU A 105 5.67 19.72 5.75
CA LEU A 105 5.46 19.36 7.14
C LEU A 105 4.84 20.52 7.92
N ASN A 106 3.95 20.23 8.86
CA ASN A 106 3.53 21.20 9.87
C ASN A 106 4.77 21.74 10.63
N GLU A 107 4.77 23.02 10.98
CA GLU A 107 5.95 23.67 11.59
C GLU A 107 6.41 23.02 12.90
N LYS A 108 5.48 22.64 13.79
CA LYS A 108 5.82 21.99 15.07
C LYS A 108 6.39 20.60 14.83
N ILE A 109 5.74 19.82 13.94
CA ILE A 109 6.21 18.49 13.54
C ILE A 109 7.61 18.57 12.91
N ALA A 110 7.87 19.57 12.06
CA ALA A 110 9.17 19.78 11.44
C ALA A 110 10.27 20.10 12.46
N ARG A 111 9.93 20.69 13.61
CA ARG A 111 10.83 20.93 14.76
C ARG A 111 10.87 19.76 15.75
N ASN A 112 10.19 18.65 15.46
CA ASN A 112 10.02 17.51 16.36
C ASN A 112 9.31 17.87 17.69
N GLU A 113 8.41 18.83 17.64
CA GLU A 113 7.57 19.28 18.76
C GLU A 113 6.17 18.68 18.66
N TYR A 114 5.56 18.35 19.81
CA TYR A 114 4.22 17.79 19.87
C TYR A 114 3.18 18.84 19.40
N PRO A 115 2.42 18.58 18.31
CA PRO A 115 1.47 19.55 17.76
C PRO A 115 0.15 19.51 18.53
N LYS A 116 0.18 19.93 19.80
CA LYS A 116 -0.95 19.77 20.74
C LYS A 116 -2.24 20.41 20.23
N GLU A 117 -2.18 21.66 19.80
CA GLU A 117 -3.37 22.43 19.37
C GLU A 117 -4.00 21.83 18.12
N GLU A 118 -3.18 21.42 17.16
CA GLU A 118 -3.63 20.83 15.90
C GLU A 118 -4.25 19.44 16.13
N LEU A 119 -3.65 18.61 16.99
CA LEU A 119 -4.20 17.30 17.35
C LEU A 119 -5.47 17.44 18.20
N ASP A 120 -5.53 18.39 19.13
CA ASP A 120 -6.73 18.65 19.93
C ASP A 120 -7.87 19.18 19.04
N ALA A 121 -7.57 20.03 18.05
CA ALA A 121 -8.55 20.46 17.05
C ALA A 121 -9.01 19.30 16.16
N ALA A 122 -8.11 18.41 15.73
CA ALA A 122 -8.43 17.24 14.92
C ALA A 122 -9.21 16.15 15.68
N ARG A 123 -9.13 16.13 17.02
CA ARG A 123 -10.00 15.31 17.88
C ARG A 123 -11.40 15.91 18.05
N ALA A 124 -11.51 17.23 17.95
CA ALA A 124 -12.77 17.95 18.13
C ALA A 124 -13.59 18.04 16.83
N ALA A 125 -12.92 18.16 15.67
CA ALA A 125 -13.51 17.92 14.35
C ALA A 125 -13.58 16.41 14.08
N ASP A 126 -14.46 15.95 13.17
CA ASP A 126 -14.68 14.52 12.85
C ASP A 126 -13.42 13.65 13.03
N PRO A 127 -13.52 12.50 13.72
CA PRO A 127 -12.44 12.07 14.59
C PRO A 127 -11.33 11.35 13.80
N CYS A 128 -10.37 12.12 13.28
CA CYS A 128 -9.14 11.63 12.66
C CYS A 128 -8.47 10.59 13.57
N LEU A 129 -8.34 9.34 13.10
CA LEU A 129 -7.88 8.22 13.93
C LEU A 129 -6.44 8.42 14.45
N ALA A 130 -5.55 8.95 13.61
CA ALA A 130 -4.20 9.30 14.02
C ALA A 130 -4.19 10.32 15.17
N ALA A 131 -5.11 11.29 15.16
CA ALA A 131 -5.21 12.29 16.21
C ALA A 131 -5.69 11.68 17.54
N GLN A 132 -6.65 10.75 17.49
CA GLN A 132 -7.13 10.04 18.67
C GLN A 132 -6.01 9.25 19.37
N VAL A 133 -5.13 8.61 18.59
CA VAL A 133 -4.09 7.72 19.13
C VAL A 133 -2.78 8.44 19.47
N CYS A 134 -2.39 9.48 18.72
CA CYS A 134 -1.14 10.19 18.95
C CYS A 134 -1.23 11.13 20.17
N THR A 135 -1.24 10.55 21.37
CA THR A 135 -1.17 11.29 22.63
C THR A 135 0.23 11.87 22.85
N GLU A 136 0.35 12.80 23.81
CA GLU A 136 1.65 13.36 24.18
C GLU A 136 2.60 12.30 24.75
N GLU A 137 2.07 11.27 25.42
CA GLU A 137 2.84 10.14 25.91
C GLU A 137 3.41 9.30 24.76
N VAL A 138 2.57 8.94 23.78
CA VAL A 138 2.99 8.22 22.58
C VAL A 138 4.01 9.04 21.79
N TRP A 139 3.77 10.34 21.63
CA TRP A 139 4.71 11.25 20.97
C TRP A 139 6.07 11.26 21.67
N ASN A 140 6.11 11.52 22.98
CA ASN A 140 7.36 11.60 23.72
C ASN A 140 8.14 10.28 23.74
N LYS A 141 7.44 9.14 23.65
CA LYS A 141 8.07 7.83 23.52
C LYS A 141 8.79 7.63 22.19
N TYR A 142 8.23 8.15 21.08
CA TYR A 142 8.68 7.81 19.73
C TYR A 142 9.27 8.96 18.91
N LYS A 143 9.18 10.22 19.37
CA LYS A 143 9.60 11.41 18.61
C LYS A 143 11.04 11.37 18.12
N ASP A 144 11.95 10.72 18.85
CA ASP A 144 13.37 10.62 18.50
C ASP A 144 13.71 9.28 17.84
N LEU A 145 12.75 8.35 17.75
CA LEU A 145 12.92 7.06 17.12
C LEU A 145 12.83 7.20 15.60
N LYS A 146 13.78 6.56 14.92
CA LYS A 146 13.71 6.29 13.48
C LYS A 146 13.45 4.80 13.30
N SER A 147 12.60 4.43 12.35
CA SER A 147 12.36 3.03 12.00
C SER A 147 13.68 2.33 11.67
N SER A 148 13.71 1.04 11.96
CA SER A 148 14.80 0.13 11.63
C SER A 148 14.93 -0.08 10.12
N GLY A 149 13.83 0.10 9.37
CA GLY A 149 13.76 0.02 7.91
C GLY A 149 14.65 1.02 7.15
N PRO A 150 14.74 0.89 5.82
CA PRO A 150 15.62 1.70 4.98
C PRO A 150 15.24 3.17 4.89
N ALA A 151 13.95 3.54 4.97
CA ALA A 151 13.53 4.94 4.89
C ALA A 151 13.84 5.75 6.16
N LYS A 152 14.15 5.09 7.28
CA LYS A 152 14.35 5.74 8.58
C LYS A 152 13.17 6.65 8.94
N TRP A 153 11.97 6.11 8.74
CA TRP A 153 10.68 6.75 9.02
C TRP A 153 10.57 7.23 10.46
N THR A 154 9.81 8.30 10.69
CA THR A 154 9.60 8.90 12.03
C THR A 154 8.12 9.05 12.32
N LEU A 155 7.75 9.13 13.61
CA LEU A 155 6.37 9.41 14.00
C LEU A 155 5.87 10.76 13.46
N ALA A 156 6.77 11.76 13.41
CA ALA A 156 6.53 13.06 12.79
C ALA A 156 6.04 12.93 11.34
N ARG A 157 6.73 12.11 10.53
CA ARG A 157 6.33 11.81 9.16
C ARG A 157 5.02 11.02 9.11
N ALA A 158 4.84 10.07 10.02
CA ALA A 158 3.67 9.22 10.05
C ALA A 158 2.36 9.99 10.24
N ILE A 159 2.32 11.02 11.11
CA ILE A 159 1.07 11.74 11.45
C ILE A 159 0.86 13.02 10.61
N ASN A 160 1.80 13.39 9.74
CA ASN A 160 1.79 14.70 9.09
C ASN A 160 0.50 14.99 8.31
N SER A 161 -0.03 14.00 7.58
CA SER A 161 -1.29 14.16 6.83
C SER A 161 -2.48 14.50 7.73
N GLY A 162 -2.62 13.86 8.89
CA GLY A 162 -3.72 14.08 9.82
C GLY A 162 -3.60 15.39 10.58
N VAL A 163 -2.36 15.85 10.84
CA VAL A 163 -2.11 17.14 11.49
C VAL A 163 -2.30 18.32 10.52
N MET A 164 -1.86 18.17 9.27
CA MET A 164 -2.06 19.19 8.24
C MET A 164 -3.53 19.27 7.78
N TYR A 165 -4.22 18.13 7.73
CA TYR A 165 -5.59 18.02 7.24
C TYR A 165 -6.45 17.19 8.20
N PRO A 166 -7.07 17.84 9.22
CA PRO A 166 -7.91 17.16 10.20
C PRO A 166 -9.08 16.36 9.60
N SER A 167 -9.56 16.73 8.40
CA SER A 167 -10.60 15.98 7.69
C SER A 167 -10.13 14.65 7.09
N SER A 168 -8.83 14.34 7.14
CA SER A 168 -8.33 13.03 6.78
C SER A 168 -8.72 12.00 7.85
N PHE A 169 -9.71 11.17 7.55
CA PHE A 169 -10.26 10.18 8.50
C PHE A 169 -9.18 9.29 9.17
N VAL A 170 -8.23 8.72 8.42
CA VAL A 170 -7.16 7.90 9.01
C VAL A 170 -6.04 8.78 9.56
N GLY A 171 -5.51 9.67 8.73
CA GLY A 171 -4.55 10.70 9.15
C GLY A 171 -3.09 10.25 9.26
N CYS A 172 -2.75 8.98 9.01
CA CYS A 172 -1.38 8.52 9.08
C CYS A 172 -0.97 7.50 8.01
N HIS A 173 0.34 7.39 7.81
CA HIS A 173 0.98 6.53 6.81
C HIS A 173 2.30 5.94 7.33
N ALA A 174 2.62 4.71 6.88
CA ALA A 174 3.89 4.04 7.13
C ALA A 174 4.86 4.24 5.97
N GLY A 175 6.14 4.48 6.28
CA GLY A 175 7.22 4.63 5.29
C GLY A 175 8.06 3.38 5.09
N ASP A 176 7.99 2.41 6.00
CA ASP A 176 8.68 1.13 5.90
C ASP A 176 7.77 -0.02 6.35
N PHE A 177 8.12 -1.25 5.98
CA PHE A 177 7.51 -2.45 6.53
C PHE A 177 7.67 -2.51 8.06
N GLU A 178 8.85 -2.17 8.57
CA GLU A 178 9.19 -2.21 9.99
C GLU A 178 8.49 -1.13 10.81
N SER A 179 8.02 -0.04 10.15
CA SER A 179 7.32 1.06 10.84
C SER A 179 6.10 0.57 11.62
N TRP A 180 5.43 -0.48 11.14
CA TRP A 180 4.26 -1.06 11.80
C TRP A 180 4.57 -1.55 13.21
N ASP A 181 5.74 -2.18 13.40
CA ASP A 181 6.16 -2.76 14.68
C ASP A 181 7.00 -1.78 15.51
N ASP A 182 7.88 -1.02 14.87
CA ASP A 182 8.74 -0.04 15.55
C ASP A 182 7.92 1.06 16.25
N PHE A 183 6.76 1.41 15.67
CA PHE A 183 5.80 2.36 16.25
C PHE A 183 4.49 1.68 16.67
N LYS A 184 4.54 0.44 17.15
CA LYS A 184 3.34 -0.37 17.43
C LYS A 184 2.32 0.28 18.36
N ASP A 185 2.73 1.02 19.38
CA ASP A 185 1.76 1.64 20.30
C ASP A 185 0.99 2.81 19.64
N PHE A 186 1.43 3.24 18.46
CA PHE A 186 0.68 4.16 17.60
C PHE A 186 -0.08 3.41 16.50
N PHE A 187 0.60 2.63 15.67
CA PHE A 187 -0.05 2.02 14.51
C PHE A 187 -1.07 0.94 14.88
N TYR A 188 -0.80 0.08 15.88
CA TYR A 188 -1.72 -1.01 16.21
C TYR A 188 -3.07 -0.48 16.71
N PRO A 189 -3.13 0.52 17.62
CA PRO A 189 -4.41 1.12 17.98
C PRO A 189 -5.13 1.80 16.82
N VAL A 190 -4.42 2.49 15.92
CA VAL A 190 -5.05 3.09 14.72
C VAL A 190 -5.67 1.99 13.83
N VAL A 191 -4.96 0.87 13.63
CA VAL A 191 -5.46 -0.28 12.88
C VAL A 191 -6.72 -0.87 13.55
N LYS A 192 -6.71 -1.03 14.88
CA LYS A 192 -7.88 -1.51 15.64
C LYS A 192 -9.08 -0.57 15.53
N LEU A 193 -8.86 0.74 15.56
CA LEU A 193 -9.94 1.73 15.42
C LEU A 193 -10.54 1.73 14.01
N TYR A 194 -9.72 1.59 12.96
CA TYR A 194 -10.22 1.56 11.59
C TYR A 194 -10.92 0.23 11.27
N HIS A 195 -10.27 -0.88 11.62
CA HIS A 195 -10.76 -2.24 11.36
C HIS A 195 -11.48 -2.78 12.60
N VAL A 196 -12.65 -2.22 12.89
CA VAL A 196 -13.49 -2.66 14.00
C VAL A 196 -13.72 -4.18 13.94
N GLY A 197 -13.54 -4.87 15.07
CA GLY A 197 -13.64 -6.33 15.17
C GLY A 197 -12.33 -7.09 14.91
N PHE A 198 -11.29 -6.44 14.37
CA PHE A 198 -9.98 -7.05 14.18
C PHE A 198 -9.10 -6.95 15.44
N ASP A 199 -8.52 -8.08 15.84
CA ASP A 199 -7.53 -8.12 16.91
C ASP A 199 -6.24 -8.83 16.44
N PRO A 200 -5.10 -8.13 16.29
CA PRO A 200 -3.86 -8.69 15.78
C PRO A 200 -3.25 -9.80 16.66
N ASP A 201 -3.74 -9.98 17.89
CA ASP A 201 -3.28 -11.05 18.78
C ASP A 201 -4.18 -12.29 18.73
N ASN A 202 -5.43 -12.14 18.28
CA ASN A 202 -6.43 -13.22 18.26
C ASN A 202 -6.90 -13.58 16.85
N THR A 203 -6.58 -12.78 15.85
CA THR A 203 -6.96 -13.04 14.45
C THR A 203 -5.95 -13.99 13.81
N PRO A 204 -6.40 -15.09 13.18
CA PRO A 204 -5.52 -15.98 12.44
C PRO A 204 -4.75 -15.23 11.33
N PRO A 205 -3.55 -15.70 10.96
CA PRO A 205 -2.86 -15.22 9.77
C PRO A 205 -3.74 -15.37 8.52
N LEU A 206 -3.46 -14.56 7.50
CA LEU A 206 -4.15 -14.64 6.22
C LEU A 206 -4.01 -16.06 5.62
N ASP A 207 -5.14 -16.67 5.22
CA ASP A 207 -5.19 -17.99 4.58
C ASP A 207 -4.24 -18.01 3.37
N PRO A 208 -3.33 -18.99 3.21
CA PRO A 208 -2.51 -19.11 2.01
C PRO A 208 -3.30 -19.19 0.68
N ASP A 209 -4.53 -19.71 0.72
CA ASP A 209 -5.44 -19.78 -0.42
C ASP A 209 -6.40 -18.58 -0.49
N HIS A 210 -6.07 -17.46 0.17
CA HIS A 210 -6.92 -16.30 0.31
C HIS A 210 -7.46 -15.75 -1.03
N MET A 211 -6.70 -15.90 -2.12
CA MET A 211 -7.09 -15.50 -3.47
C MET A 211 -7.68 -16.63 -4.34
N ASN A 212 -8.06 -17.79 -3.79
CA ASN A 212 -8.61 -18.90 -4.58
C ASN A 212 -10.08 -18.66 -4.98
N PRO A 213 -10.41 -18.49 -6.28
CA PRO A 213 -11.78 -18.25 -6.74
C PRO A 213 -12.73 -19.42 -6.50
N ASP A 214 -12.21 -20.66 -6.46
CA ASP A 214 -13.02 -21.87 -6.27
C ASP A 214 -13.60 -21.96 -4.86
N LYS A 215 -13.07 -21.18 -3.91
CA LYS A 215 -13.61 -21.06 -2.54
C LYS A 215 -14.85 -20.13 -2.47
N ILE A 216 -15.24 -19.47 -3.55
CA ILE A 216 -16.47 -18.65 -3.59
C ILE A 216 -17.68 -19.58 -3.77
N THR A 217 -18.43 -19.77 -2.69
CA THR A 217 -19.54 -20.73 -2.61
C THR A 217 -20.91 -20.19 -3.03
N VAL A 218 -21.01 -18.89 -3.31
CA VAL A 218 -22.26 -18.21 -3.68
C VAL A 218 -22.20 -17.74 -5.13
N ASP A 219 -23.30 -17.91 -5.85
CA ASP A 219 -23.48 -17.38 -7.21
C ASP A 219 -24.41 -16.17 -7.21
N LEU A 220 -24.23 -15.28 -8.18
CA LEU A 220 -25.18 -14.22 -8.43
C LEU A 220 -26.52 -14.81 -8.94
N SER A 221 -27.63 -14.28 -8.44
CA SER A 221 -28.96 -14.58 -8.94
C SER A 221 -29.12 -14.06 -10.37
N ASP A 222 -30.01 -14.67 -11.15
CA ASP A 222 -30.25 -14.22 -12.52
C ASP A 222 -30.77 -12.78 -12.56
N SER A 223 -31.56 -12.40 -11.55
CA SER A 223 -32.00 -11.01 -11.38
C SER A 223 -30.82 -10.07 -11.16
N ALA A 224 -29.88 -10.41 -10.27
CA ALA A 224 -28.73 -9.55 -9.97
C ALA A 224 -27.81 -9.41 -11.20
N LYS A 225 -27.62 -10.49 -11.96
CA LYS A 225 -26.83 -10.45 -13.21
C LYS A 225 -27.34 -9.40 -14.20
N THR A 226 -28.66 -9.21 -14.28
CA THR A 226 -29.27 -8.22 -15.20
C THR A 226 -29.19 -6.78 -14.70
N LYS A 227 -29.03 -6.57 -13.38
CA LYS A 227 -28.99 -5.23 -12.76
C LYS A 227 -27.58 -4.70 -12.55
N ILE A 228 -26.56 -5.56 -12.58
CA ILE A 228 -25.16 -5.15 -12.44
C ILE A 228 -24.63 -4.62 -13.78
N ILE A 229 -24.11 -3.39 -13.74
CA ILE A 229 -23.56 -2.69 -14.92
C ILE A 229 -22.09 -3.03 -15.12
N SER A 230 -21.33 -3.09 -14.04
CA SER A 230 -19.90 -3.35 -14.09
C SER A 230 -19.40 -3.92 -12.77
N THR A 231 -18.31 -4.66 -12.87
CA THR A 231 -17.61 -5.24 -11.73
C THR A 231 -16.16 -4.80 -11.74
N ARG A 232 -15.64 -4.44 -10.57
CA ARG A 232 -14.25 -3.99 -10.41
C ARG A 232 -13.68 -4.46 -9.09
N ILE A 233 -12.59 -5.20 -9.12
CA ILE A 233 -11.88 -5.66 -7.93
C ILE A 233 -10.43 -5.17 -8.00
N ARG A 234 -9.97 -4.53 -6.92
CA ARG A 234 -8.57 -4.07 -6.79
C ARG A 234 -7.93 -4.64 -5.54
N CYS A 235 -6.62 -4.84 -5.54
CA CYS A 235 -5.82 -5.04 -4.34
C CYS A 235 -4.54 -4.19 -4.36
N ALA A 236 -4.05 -3.83 -3.17
CA ALA A 236 -2.76 -3.16 -3.00
C ALA A 236 -1.68 -4.17 -2.64
N ARG A 237 -0.50 -4.07 -3.25
CA ARG A 237 0.69 -4.88 -2.94
C ARG A 237 1.93 -4.00 -2.92
N ASN A 238 2.80 -4.23 -1.94
CA ASN A 238 4.10 -3.58 -1.84
C ASN A 238 5.21 -4.62 -1.91
N LEU A 239 6.35 -4.20 -2.45
CA LEU A 239 7.49 -5.06 -2.76
C LEU A 239 8.51 -4.98 -1.62
N ILE A 240 8.85 -6.12 -0.99
CA ILE A 240 9.63 -6.20 0.26
C ILE A 240 11.04 -5.58 0.19
N MET A 241 11.60 -5.44 -1.00
CA MET A 241 12.97 -4.93 -1.20
C MET A 241 13.08 -3.40 -1.26
N PHE A 242 11.96 -2.69 -1.14
CA PHE A 242 11.91 -1.24 -1.16
C PHE A 242 11.19 -0.72 0.09
N PRO A 243 11.53 0.50 0.58
CA PRO A 243 10.67 1.20 1.53
C PRO A 243 9.27 1.39 0.92
N LEU A 244 8.26 1.57 1.77
CA LEU A 244 6.93 1.98 1.30
C LEU A 244 7.03 3.38 0.68
N ASN A 245 6.17 3.67 -0.30
CA ASN A 245 6.23 4.92 -1.07
C ASN A 245 6.36 6.21 -0.26
N PRO A 246 5.64 6.42 0.87
CA PRO A 246 5.85 7.61 1.72
C PRO A 246 7.31 7.83 2.14
N GLY A 247 8.05 6.74 2.37
CA GLY A 247 9.48 6.75 2.71
C GLY A 247 10.41 6.51 1.52
N GLY A 248 9.88 6.32 0.31
CA GLY A 248 10.64 6.01 -0.89
C GLY A 248 11.28 7.23 -1.53
N SER A 249 12.56 7.11 -1.90
CA SER A 249 13.31 8.12 -2.62
C SER A 249 13.00 8.12 -4.12
N LEU A 250 13.56 9.09 -4.85
CA LEU A 250 13.51 9.11 -6.32
C LEU A 250 14.06 7.81 -6.91
N GLU A 251 15.19 7.33 -6.38
CA GLU A 251 15.88 6.12 -6.86
C GLU A 251 15.02 4.88 -6.64
N THR A 252 14.40 4.72 -5.46
CA THR A 252 13.55 3.54 -5.20
C THR A 252 12.31 3.55 -6.08
N ARG A 253 11.69 4.72 -6.30
CA ARG A 253 10.52 4.86 -7.19
C ARG A 253 10.86 4.52 -8.64
N MET A 254 12.00 5.00 -9.13
CA MET A 254 12.49 4.65 -10.47
C MET A 254 12.80 3.16 -10.58
N ALA A 255 13.49 2.58 -9.59
CA ALA A 255 13.82 1.17 -9.56
C ALA A 255 12.58 0.26 -9.53
N ILE A 256 11.53 0.64 -8.80
CA ILE A 256 10.24 -0.05 -8.84
C ILE A 256 9.65 -0.01 -10.26
N ALA A 257 9.61 1.17 -10.90
CA ALA A 257 9.09 1.28 -12.26
C ALA A 257 9.88 0.44 -13.28
N ASP A 258 11.21 0.47 -13.19
CA ASP A 258 12.12 -0.30 -14.06
C ASP A 258 11.97 -1.81 -13.85
N LEU A 259 11.82 -2.25 -12.61
CA LEU A 259 11.53 -3.65 -12.29
C LEU A 259 10.18 -4.06 -12.86
N MET A 260 9.14 -3.26 -12.64
CA MET A 260 7.80 -3.60 -13.07
C MET A 260 7.65 -3.62 -14.58
N GLU A 261 8.37 -2.76 -15.31
CA GLU A 261 8.40 -2.82 -16.77
C GLU A 261 8.96 -4.16 -17.29
N GLN A 262 10.01 -4.69 -16.64
CA GLN A 262 10.56 -6.01 -16.96
C GLN A 262 9.57 -7.14 -16.62
N VAL A 263 8.90 -7.05 -15.46
CA VAL A 263 7.88 -8.03 -15.03
C VAL A 263 6.69 -8.03 -15.98
N TYR A 264 6.19 -6.86 -16.38
CA TYR A 264 5.06 -6.78 -17.29
C TYR A 264 5.38 -7.29 -18.70
N ALA A 265 6.65 -7.22 -19.12
CA ALA A 265 7.09 -7.79 -20.38
C ALA A 265 7.07 -9.33 -20.40
N THR A 266 6.99 -10.00 -19.24
CA THR A 266 6.87 -11.46 -19.17
C THR A 266 5.42 -11.95 -19.08
N LEU A 267 4.44 -11.05 -18.97
CA LEU A 267 3.03 -11.42 -18.91
C LEU A 267 2.51 -11.80 -20.30
N GLU A 268 1.84 -12.95 -20.37
CA GLU A 268 1.31 -13.53 -21.60
C GLU A 268 -0.22 -13.65 -21.57
N GLY A 269 -0.81 -14.05 -22.70
CA GLY A 269 -2.24 -14.36 -22.81
C GLY A 269 -3.13 -13.15 -22.49
N ASP A 270 -4.20 -13.38 -21.74
CA ASP A 270 -5.17 -12.34 -21.37
C ASP A 270 -4.63 -11.32 -20.35
N LEU A 271 -3.46 -11.57 -19.75
CA LEU A 271 -2.79 -10.66 -18.82
C LEU A 271 -1.70 -9.80 -19.49
N GLY A 272 -1.23 -10.20 -20.68
CA GLY A 272 -0.23 -9.49 -21.45
C GLY A 272 -0.70 -8.11 -21.93
N GLY A 273 0.20 -7.13 -21.92
CA GLY A 273 -0.16 -5.74 -22.12
C GLY A 273 1.00 -4.77 -22.28
N GLN A 274 0.72 -3.49 -22.06
CA GLN A 274 1.70 -2.41 -22.17
C GLN A 274 1.73 -1.55 -20.92
N MET A 275 2.93 -1.15 -20.51
CA MET A 275 3.16 -0.15 -19.47
C MET A 275 3.39 1.23 -20.07
N PHE A 276 2.80 2.25 -19.45
CA PHE A 276 2.90 3.66 -19.82
C PHE A 276 3.41 4.46 -18.62
N ARG A 277 4.63 4.99 -18.71
CA ARG A 277 5.20 5.85 -17.67
C ARG A 277 4.68 7.27 -17.82
N HIS A 278 4.36 7.94 -16.71
CA HIS A 278 3.91 9.34 -16.76
C HIS A 278 4.91 10.28 -17.43
N THR A 279 6.21 9.98 -17.34
CA THR A 279 7.30 10.80 -17.89
C THR A 279 7.47 10.68 -19.40
N THR A 280 7.03 9.58 -20.01
CA THR A 280 7.25 9.30 -21.44
C THR A 280 5.95 9.10 -22.23
N MET A 281 4.82 9.05 -21.55
CA MET A 281 3.50 8.92 -22.17
C MET A 281 3.15 10.15 -23.03
N THR A 282 2.80 9.88 -24.29
CA THR A 282 2.29 10.89 -25.24
C THR A 282 0.96 11.48 -24.80
N ASP A 283 0.58 12.63 -25.34
CA ASP A 283 -0.70 13.27 -25.00
C ASP A 283 -1.89 12.42 -25.47
N GLU A 284 -1.77 11.74 -26.61
CA GLU A 284 -2.80 10.81 -27.11
C GLU A 284 -2.97 9.61 -26.19
N GLN A 285 -1.87 8.98 -25.74
CA GLN A 285 -1.93 7.88 -24.77
C GLN A 285 -2.52 8.35 -23.45
N ARG A 286 -2.13 9.54 -22.98
CA ARG A 286 -2.67 10.14 -21.76
C ARG A 286 -4.17 10.34 -21.86
N GLN A 287 -4.64 10.94 -22.95
CA GLN A 287 -6.07 11.14 -23.17
C GLN A 287 -6.81 9.81 -23.25
N GLY A 288 -6.26 8.81 -23.95
CA GLY A 288 -6.85 7.47 -24.01
C GLY A 288 -7.00 6.79 -22.64
N LEU A 289 -6.02 6.95 -21.75
CA LEU A 289 -6.11 6.43 -20.37
C LEU A 289 -7.07 7.23 -19.49
N ILE A 290 -7.25 8.53 -19.76
CA ILE A 290 -8.23 9.38 -19.09
C ILE A 290 -9.65 8.93 -19.48
N ASP A 291 -9.88 8.79 -20.78
CA ASP A 291 -11.20 8.45 -21.33
C ASP A 291 -11.64 7.05 -20.91
N SER A 292 -10.69 6.14 -20.71
CA SER A 292 -10.95 4.80 -20.15
C SER A 292 -10.95 4.75 -18.61
N HIS A 293 -10.80 5.89 -17.92
CA HIS A 293 -10.71 5.97 -16.45
C HIS A 293 -9.59 5.12 -15.82
N HIS A 294 -8.50 4.89 -16.57
CA HIS A 294 -7.34 4.11 -16.10
C HIS A 294 -6.19 4.97 -15.59
N LEU A 295 -6.15 6.26 -15.95
CA LEU A 295 -5.10 7.16 -15.48
C LEU A 295 -5.42 7.68 -14.07
N PHE A 296 -4.53 7.42 -13.12
CA PHE A 296 -4.52 8.17 -11.86
C PHE A 296 -3.79 9.50 -12.04
N ARG A 297 -4.16 10.48 -11.23
CA ARG A 297 -3.59 11.83 -11.27
C ARG A 297 -3.23 12.23 -9.84
N GLY A 298 -2.19 13.04 -9.69
CA GLY A 298 -1.93 13.74 -8.43
C GLY A 298 -2.87 14.92 -8.24
N LYS A 299 -2.40 15.95 -7.52
CA LYS A 299 -3.18 17.14 -7.11
C LYS A 299 -4.19 16.94 -5.97
N ASP A 300 -3.92 15.97 -5.13
CA ASP A 300 -4.51 15.86 -3.80
C ASP A 300 -3.51 16.33 -2.73
N LYS A 301 -3.93 17.28 -1.88
CA LYS A 301 -3.07 17.87 -0.85
C LYS A 301 -2.82 16.92 0.32
N MET A 302 -3.77 16.05 0.66
CA MET A 302 -3.61 15.05 1.72
C MET A 302 -2.60 13.98 1.30
N GLN A 303 -2.66 13.54 0.04
CA GLN A 303 -1.66 12.64 -0.57
C GLN A 303 -0.28 13.31 -0.68
N ALA A 304 -0.21 14.62 -0.96
CA ALA A 304 1.06 15.34 -0.91
C ALA A 304 1.65 15.37 0.50
N ALA A 305 0.83 15.67 1.52
CA ALA A 305 1.25 15.70 2.92
C ALA A 305 1.63 14.32 3.50
N SER A 306 1.12 13.22 2.93
CA SER A 306 1.56 11.87 3.29
C SER A 306 2.88 11.45 2.66
N GLY A 307 3.38 12.19 1.65
CA GLY A 307 4.55 11.82 0.86
C GLY A 307 4.25 10.97 -0.37
N TYR A 308 2.98 10.68 -0.68
CA TYR A 308 2.64 9.94 -1.91
C TYR A 308 3.06 10.67 -3.18
N HIS A 309 3.02 12.00 -3.20
CA HIS A 309 3.39 12.80 -4.38
C HIS A 309 4.87 13.18 -4.47
N GLU A 310 5.71 12.77 -3.52
CA GLU A 310 7.13 13.08 -3.60
C GLU A 310 7.73 12.58 -4.93
N HIS A 311 8.56 13.44 -5.52
CA HIS A 311 9.19 13.23 -6.83
C HIS A 311 8.22 13.06 -8.00
N TRP A 312 6.97 13.55 -7.93
CA TRP A 312 6.04 13.47 -9.05
C TRP A 312 6.61 14.13 -10.34
N PRO A 313 6.44 13.53 -11.54
CA PRO A 313 5.79 12.25 -11.84
C PRO A 313 6.77 11.05 -11.96
N GLN A 314 7.98 11.17 -11.42
CA GLN A 314 9.03 10.16 -11.59
C GLN A 314 8.64 8.81 -10.98
N GLY A 315 9.02 7.72 -11.65
CA GLY A 315 8.76 6.35 -11.22
C GLY A 315 7.28 5.93 -11.23
N ARG A 316 6.39 6.72 -11.84
CA ARG A 316 4.95 6.44 -11.89
C ARG A 316 4.51 5.97 -13.25
N GLY A 317 3.55 5.05 -13.28
CA GLY A 317 3.01 4.55 -14.54
C GLY A 317 1.73 3.76 -14.36
N VAL A 318 1.12 3.45 -15.50
CA VAL A 318 -0.06 2.60 -15.62
C VAL A 318 0.27 1.46 -16.57
N PHE A 319 -0.06 0.24 -16.21
CA PHE A 319 -0.06 -0.90 -17.12
C PHE A 319 -1.50 -1.33 -17.38
N HIS A 320 -1.82 -1.77 -18.59
CA HIS A 320 -3.05 -2.52 -18.84
C HIS A 320 -2.86 -3.60 -19.91
N ASN A 321 -3.64 -4.67 -19.81
CA ASN A 321 -3.74 -5.70 -20.86
C ASN A 321 -4.43 -5.14 -22.11
N ALA A 322 -4.40 -5.92 -23.21
CA ALA A 322 -4.99 -5.52 -24.49
C ALA A 322 -6.49 -5.17 -24.39
N GLU A 323 -7.26 -5.98 -23.67
CA GLU A 323 -8.71 -5.79 -23.43
C GLU A 323 -9.02 -4.71 -22.39
N LYS A 324 -8.00 -4.15 -21.75
CA LYS A 324 -8.08 -3.18 -20.66
C LYS A 324 -8.95 -3.64 -19.47
N THR A 325 -9.03 -4.95 -19.26
CA THR A 325 -9.75 -5.61 -18.16
C THR A 325 -8.85 -6.00 -16.99
N PHE A 326 -7.54 -5.83 -17.14
CA PHE A 326 -6.52 -5.98 -16.11
C PHE A 326 -5.60 -4.75 -16.15
N VAL A 327 -5.62 -3.94 -15.10
CA VAL A 327 -4.96 -2.63 -15.01
C VAL A 327 -4.12 -2.58 -13.74
N ASN A 328 -2.93 -1.99 -13.81
CA ASN A 328 -2.07 -1.82 -12.66
C ASN A 328 -1.60 -0.37 -12.55
N TRP A 329 -1.69 0.22 -11.37
CA TRP A 329 -1.04 1.51 -11.09
C TRP A 329 0.26 1.26 -10.35
N ILE A 330 1.30 1.95 -10.80
CA ILE A 330 2.65 1.85 -10.27
C ILE A 330 2.98 3.17 -9.56
N ASN A 331 3.33 3.08 -8.28
CA ASN A 331 3.74 4.20 -7.42
C ASN A 331 2.74 5.36 -7.29
N GLU A 332 1.43 5.07 -7.33
CA GLU A 332 0.38 6.08 -7.04
C GLU A 332 0.35 6.42 -5.54
N GLY A 333 0.17 5.39 -4.71
CA GLY A 333 0.18 5.45 -3.25
C GLY A 333 0.94 4.27 -2.68
N ASP A 334 0.54 3.04 -3.05
CA ASP A 334 1.32 1.81 -2.87
C ASP A 334 2.19 1.52 -4.12
N HIS A 335 3.17 0.60 -4.02
CA HIS A 335 4.01 0.24 -5.16
C HIS A 335 3.15 -0.27 -6.32
N LEU A 336 2.19 -1.15 -6.00
CA LEU A 336 1.27 -1.73 -6.95
C LEU A 336 -0.16 -1.60 -6.45
N ARG A 337 -1.03 -1.09 -7.32
CA ARG A 337 -2.47 -1.29 -7.22
C ARG A 337 -2.92 -2.12 -8.41
N ILE A 338 -3.19 -3.39 -8.15
CA ILE A 338 -3.60 -4.38 -9.14
C ILE A 338 -5.12 -4.32 -9.24
N ILE A 339 -5.65 -4.20 -10.46
CA ILE A 339 -7.07 -3.99 -10.73
C ILE A 339 -7.51 -4.98 -11.80
N SER A 340 -8.61 -5.65 -11.56
CA SER A 340 -9.36 -6.41 -12.56
C SER A 340 -10.75 -5.81 -12.67
N MET A 341 -11.23 -5.57 -13.88
CA MET A 341 -12.54 -4.98 -14.11
C MET A 341 -13.10 -5.34 -15.47
N GLU A 342 -14.42 -5.35 -15.58
CA GLU A 342 -15.15 -5.45 -16.85
C GLU A 342 -16.60 -4.99 -16.68
N ASN A 343 -17.28 -4.81 -17.81
CA ASN A 343 -18.72 -4.57 -17.81
C ASN A 343 -19.47 -5.86 -17.51
N GLY A 344 -20.64 -5.72 -16.89
CA GLY A 344 -21.49 -6.83 -16.49
C GLY A 344 -21.12 -7.44 -15.13
N SER A 345 -21.64 -8.64 -14.92
CA SER A 345 -21.80 -9.24 -13.61
C SER A 345 -20.88 -10.43 -13.35
N ASP A 346 -19.86 -10.70 -14.16
CA ASP A 346 -18.98 -11.84 -13.95
C ASP A 346 -17.95 -11.57 -12.83
N VAL A 347 -18.47 -11.49 -11.61
CA VAL A 347 -17.67 -11.22 -10.40
C VAL A 347 -16.59 -12.27 -10.19
N LYS A 348 -16.93 -13.55 -10.42
CA LYS A 348 -15.98 -14.66 -10.24
C LYS A 348 -14.88 -14.62 -11.29
N GLY A 349 -15.19 -14.33 -12.56
CA GLY A 349 -14.20 -14.14 -13.62
C GLY A 349 -13.27 -12.96 -13.35
N VAL A 350 -13.81 -11.82 -12.92
CA VAL A 350 -13.01 -10.65 -12.52
C VAL A 350 -12.06 -10.99 -11.38
N PHE A 351 -12.54 -11.69 -10.35
CA PHE A 351 -11.72 -12.12 -9.22
C PHE A 351 -10.65 -13.13 -9.63
N ALA A 352 -11.01 -14.12 -10.45
CA ALA A 352 -10.07 -15.12 -10.96
C ALA A 352 -8.95 -14.49 -11.78
N ARG A 353 -9.27 -13.49 -12.63
CA ARG A 353 -8.26 -12.73 -13.37
C ARG A 353 -7.38 -11.90 -12.44
N LEU A 354 -7.94 -11.28 -11.39
CA LEU A 354 -7.14 -10.57 -10.37
C LEU A 354 -6.16 -11.51 -9.66
N ALA A 355 -6.62 -12.67 -9.22
CA ALA A 355 -5.82 -13.67 -8.51
C ALA A 355 -4.68 -14.21 -9.39
N ARG A 356 -4.99 -14.62 -10.64
CA ARG A 356 -3.98 -15.04 -11.61
C ARG A 356 -2.99 -13.91 -11.89
N GLY A 357 -3.46 -12.69 -12.07
CA GLY A 357 -2.63 -11.51 -12.33
C GLY A 357 -1.68 -11.18 -11.17
N ALA A 358 -2.17 -11.20 -9.93
CA ALA A 358 -1.35 -10.99 -8.75
C ALA A 358 -0.26 -12.07 -8.61
N LYS A 359 -0.62 -13.34 -8.85
CA LYS A 359 0.34 -14.46 -8.85
C LYS A 359 1.38 -14.34 -9.96
N ALA A 360 0.96 -13.99 -11.18
CA ALA A 360 1.87 -13.81 -12.31
C ALA A 360 2.85 -12.65 -12.08
N ILE A 361 2.40 -11.55 -11.47
CA ILE A 361 3.28 -10.46 -11.05
C ILE A 361 4.27 -10.94 -9.98
N GLU A 362 3.80 -11.68 -8.98
CA GLU A 362 4.67 -12.25 -7.95
C GLU A 362 5.78 -13.12 -8.56
N ASP A 363 5.40 -14.03 -9.46
CA ASP A 363 6.32 -14.94 -10.15
C ASP A 363 7.28 -14.19 -11.08
N GLY A 364 6.80 -13.18 -11.80
CA GLY A 364 7.64 -12.33 -12.63
C GLY A 364 8.67 -11.55 -11.79
N VAL A 365 8.29 -11.01 -10.63
CA VAL A 365 9.23 -10.36 -9.71
C VAL A 365 10.29 -11.36 -9.23
N LYS A 366 9.92 -12.58 -8.86
CA LYS A 366 10.87 -13.64 -8.49
C LYS A 366 11.84 -13.94 -9.62
N GLN A 367 11.33 -14.09 -10.85
CA GLN A 367 12.14 -14.38 -12.02
C GLN A 367 13.13 -13.26 -12.34
N VAL A 368 12.68 -12.01 -12.38
CA VAL A 368 13.52 -10.85 -12.74
C VAL A 368 14.58 -10.57 -11.66
N THR A 369 14.21 -10.71 -10.38
CA THR A 369 15.12 -10.39 -9.27
C THR A 369 15.96 -11.57 -8.79
N GLY A 370 15.63 -12.80 -9.19
CA GLY A 370 16.21 -14.03 -8.66
C GLY A 370 15.89 -14.30 -7.19
N LYS A 371 14.94 -13.56 -6.58
CA LYS A 371 14.51 -13.77 -5.20
C LYS A 371 13.54 -14.95 -5.11
N GLY A 372 13.58 -15.65 -3.96
CA GLY A 372 12.63 -16.70 -3.63
C GLY A 372 11.25 -16.16 -3.21
N ASP A 373 10.51 -16.95 -2.44
CA ASP A 373 9.18 -16.55 -1.95
C ASP A 373 9.20 -15.30 -1.06
N GLY A 374 8.04 -14.65 -0.94
CA GLY A 374 7.87 -13.48 -0.06
C GLY A 374 8.32 -12.16 -0.69
N VAL A 375 8.19 -12.00 -2.01
CA VAL A 375 8.52 -10.74 -2.70
C VAL A 375 7.53 -9.61 -2.37
N PHE A 376 6.30 -9.96 -2.00
CA PHE A 376 5.33 -9.01 -1.45
C PHE A 376 5.47 -8.91 0.07
N MET A 377 5.25 -7.69 0.58
CA MET A 377 5.24 -7.41 2.01
C MET A 377 4.03 -8.06 2.69
N MET A 378 4.28 -9.09 3.50
CA MET A 378 3.27 -9.79 4.29
C MET A 378 3.64 -9.71 5.77
N HIS A 379 2.79 -9.07 6.57
CA HIS A 379 2.93 -9.00 8.01
C HIS A 379 2.16 -10.16 8.66
N PRO A 380 2.75 -10.90 9.63
CA PRO A 380 2.11 -12.08 10.23
C PRO A 380 0.74 -11.81 10.87
N LYS A 381 0.55 -10.59 11.40
CA LYS A 381 -0.72 -10.18 12.04
C LYS A 381 -1.67 -9.48 11.10
N PHE A 382 -1.15 -8.77 10.09
CA PHE A 382 -1.94 -7.87 9.26
C PHE A 382 -2.17 -8.39 7.84
N GLY A 383 -1.55 -9.49 7.42
CA GLY A 383 -1.58 -9.91 6.02
C GLY A 383 -0.78 -8.96 5.12
N SER A 384 -1.27 -8.69 3.91
CA SER A 384 -0.63 -7.77 2.97
C SER A 384 -0.46 -6.38 3.58
N VAL A 385 0.75 -5.84 3.45
CA VAL A 385 1.10 -4.51 3.96
C VAL A 385 0.87 -3.44 2.91
N ALA A 386 0.22 -2.36 3.33
CA ALA A 386 -0.03 -1.15 2.56
C ALA A 386 0.56 0.07 3.26
N CYS A 387 0.66 1.21 2.58
CA CYS A 387 1.17 2.45 3.16
C CYS A 387 0.18 3.09 4.15
N CYS A 388 -1.13 2.94 3.90
CA CYS A 388 -2.19 3.47 4.74
C CYS A 388 -2.83 2.34 5.57
N PRO A 389 -3.10 2.54 6.89
CA PRO A 389 -3.76 1.54 7.73
C PRO A 389 -5.05 0.97 7.13
N SER A 390 -5.79 1.78 6.36
CA SER A 390 -7.06 1.37 5.75
C SER A 390 -6.95 0.27 4.70
N ASN A 391 -5.76 0.02 4.14
CA ASN A 391 -5.50 -0.96 3.08
C ASN A 391 -4.68 -2.17 3.56
N LEU A 392 -4.48 -2.35 4.86
CA LEU A 392 -3.90 -3.58 5.40
C LEU A 392 -4.85 -4.77 5.21
N GLY A 393 -4.33 -5.99 5.39
CA GLY A 393 -5.12 -7.22 5.24
C GLY A 393 -4.97 -7.82 3.87
N THR A 394 -6.09 -7.91 3.18
CA THR A 394 -6.16 -8.24 1.76
C THR A 394 -5.73 -7.08 0.88
N GLY A 395 -5.78 -5.84 1.41
CA GLY A 395 -5.71 -4.61 0.62
C GLY A 395 -6.78 -4.54 -0.48
N MET A 396 -7.81 -5.38 -0.39
CA MET A 396 -8.78 -5.59 -1.46
C MET A 396 -9.99 -4.67 -1.31
N ARG A 397 -10.43 -4.15 -2.44
CA ARG A 397 -11.77 -3.59 -2.62
C ARG A 397 -12.39 -4.18 -3.88
N GLY A 398 -13.30 -5.14 -3.70
CA GLY A 398 -14.23 -5.59 -4.72
C GLY A 398 -15.47 -4.73 -4.72
N SER A 399 -15.92 -4.32 -5.90
CA SER A 399 -17.14 -3.54 -6.05
C SER A 399 -17.93 -3.86 -7.30
N VAL A 400 -19.25 -3.65 -7.22
CA VAL A 400 -20.18 -3.73 -8.34
C VAL A 400 -21.02 -2.47 -8.42
N HIS A 401 -21.25 -1.99 -9.63
CA HIS A 401 -22.26 -0.99 -9.89
C HIS A 401 -23.59 -1.69 -10.17
N ILE A 402 -24.61 -1.47 -9.35
CA ILE A 402 -25.91 -2.13 -9.46
C ILE A 402 -27.06 -1.13 -9.54
N LEU A 403 -28.03 -1.43 -10.42
CA LEU A 403 -29.25 -0.66 -10.64
C LEU A 403 -30.35 -1.11 -9.66
N VAL A 404 -30.68 -0.25 -8.69
CA VAL A 404 -31.79 -0.45 -7.74
C VAL A 404 -32.61 0.84 -7.53
N PRO A 405 -33.10 1.47 -8.61
CA PRO A 405 -33.73 2.78 -8.55
C PRO A 405 -34.98 2.81 -7.65
N GLY A 406 -35.81 1.76 -7.68
CA GLY A 406 -37.00 1.69 -6.85
C GLY A 406 -36.65 1.63 -5.36
N LEU A 407 -35.61 0.89 -5.00
CA LEU A 407 -35.12 0.81 -3.61
C LEU A 407 -34.55 2.13 -3.12
N ILE A 408 -33.78 2.82 -3.97
CA ILE A 408 -33.23 4.14 -3.66
C ILE A 408 -34.38 5.13 -3.43
N GLU A 409 -35.40 5.15 -4.30
CA GLU A 409 -36.57 6.03 -4.17
C GLU A 409 -37.39 5.73 -2.91
N LYS A 410 -37.61 4.44 -2.59
CA LYS A 410 -38.49 4.02 -1.48
C LYS A 410 -37.83 4.14 -0.10
N LYS A 411 -36.52 3.84 0.02
CA LYS A 411 -35.82 3.76 1.33
C LYS A 411 -34.70 4.79 1.51
N GLY A 412 -34.16 5.35 0.44
CA GLY A 412 -33.05 6.30 0.48
C GLY A 412 -31.67 5.63 0.63
N PHE A 413 -30.62 6.37 0.24
CA PHE A 413 -29.24 5.88 0.22
C PHE A 413 -28.71 5.50 1.61
N ASP A 414 -28.93 6.35 2.62
CA ASP A 414 -28.41 6.11 3.98
C ASP A 414 -28.94 4.81 4.58
N TRP A 415 -30.20 4.48 4.29
CA TRP A 415 -30.78 3.20 4.70
C TRP A 415 -30.11 2.01 4.01
N ILE A 416 -29.80 2.14 2.72
CA ILE A 416 -29.09 1.11 1.95
C ILE A 416 -27.67 0.93 2.47
N ASP A 417 -26.93 2.00 2.77
CA ASP A 417 -25.58 1.90 3.34
C ASP A 417 -25.60 1.27 4.74
N ALA A 418 -26.54 1.69 5.59
CA ALA A 418 -26.72 1.08 6.92
C ALA A 418 -26.98 -0.43 6.80
N LYS A 419 -27.84 -0.85 5.86
CA LYS A 419 -28.08 -2.27 5.60
C LYS A 419 -26.87 -2.98 5.02
N ALA A 420 -26.13 -2.34 4.11
CA ALA A 420 -24.89 -2.88 3.54
C ALA A 420 -23.88 -3.22 4.65
N ARG A 421 -23.74 -2.35 5.65
CA ARG A 421 -22.83 -2.55 6.79
C ARG A 421 -23.17 -3.81 7.59
N THR A 422 -24.45 -4.06 7.83
CA THR A 422 -24.90 -5.31 8.49
C THR A 422 -24.60 -6.58 7.69
N MET A 423 -24.32 -6.44 6.39
CA MET A 423 -23.92 -7.52 5.49
C MET A 423 -22.46 -7.35 5.04
N HIS A 424 -21.65 -6.68 5.87
CA HIS A 424 -20.20 -6.50 5.71
C HIS A 424 -19.74 -5.75 4.46
N CYS A 425 -20.67 -5.04 3.83
CA CYS A 425 -20.47 -4.21 2.67
C CYS A 425 -20.65 -2.72 3.03
N GLN A 426 -20.43 -1.86 2.06
CA GLN A 426 -20.75 -0.43 2.09
C GLN A 426 -21.33 -0.05 0.72
N ALA A 427 -22.23 0.93 0.71
CA ALA A 427 -22.75 1.54 -0.50
C ALA A 427 -22.12 2.93 -0.71
N ARG A 428 -21.87 3.30 -1.96
CA ARG A 428 -21.39 4.63 -2.37
C ARG A 428 -22.17 5.11 -3.59
N GLY A 429 -22.16 6.42 -3.81
CA GLY A 429 -22.69 6.99 -5.06
C GLY A 429 -21.87 6.57 -6.28
N SER A 430 -22.47 6.81 -7.45
CA SER A 430 -22.02 6.30 -8.76
C SER A 430 -20.64 6.76 -9.24
N SER A 431 -20.05 7.78 -8.62
CA SER A 431 -18.80 8.43 -9.05
C SER A 431 -17.71 8.53 -7.97
N GLY A 432 -17.91 7.95 -6.78
CA GLY A 432 -16.94 8.01 -5.67
C GLY A 432 -17.55 8.09 -4.27
N GLU A 433 -16.67 8.20 -3.27
CA GLU A 433 -16.97 8.12 -1.82
C GLU A 433 -17.97 9.16 -1.30
N HIS A 434 -18.12 10.29 -2.00
CA HIS A 434 -19.05 11.37 -1.66
C HIS A 434 -19.93 11.80 -2.85
N SER A 435 -20.06 10.95 -3.86
CA SER A 435 -20.82 11.30 -5.07
C SER A 435 -22.33 11.09 -4.89
N GLU A 436 -23.12 11.85 -5.63
CA GLU A 436 -24.57 11.68 -5.66
C GLU A 436 -24.96 10.33 -6.30
N VAL A 437 -26.03 9.74 -5.77
CA VAL A 437 -26.70 8.61 -6.39
C VAL A 437 -27.57 9.16 -7.51
N VAL A 438 -27.21 8.86 -8.75
CA VAL A 438 -27.95 9.33 -9.93
C VAL A 438 -28.87 8.22 -10.45
N ASP A 439 -28.29 7.09 -10.83
CA ASP A 439 -29.00 5.95 -11.44
C ASP A 439 -28.62 4.60 -10.79
N ARG A 440 -27.49 4.55 -10.10
CA ARG A 440 -26.87 3.32 -9.56
C ARG A 440 -26.10 3.58 -8.28
N ILE A 441 -25.87 2.50 -7.54
CA ILE A 441 -25.01 2.47 -6.35
C ILE A 441 -23.76 1.61 -6.61
N ASP A 442 -22.63 2.03 -6.03
CA ASP A 442 -21.39 1.28 -5.96
C ASP A 442 -21.35 0.50 -4.64
N VAL A 443 -21.51 -0.81 -4.72
CA VAL A 443 -21.52 -1.72 -3.58
C VAL A 443 -20.15 -2.36 -3.46
N SER A 444 -19.53 -2.30 -2.29
CA SER A 444 -18.20 -2.88 -2.06
C SER A 444 -18.04 -3.49 -0.69
N ASN A 445 -17.08 -4.40 -0.53
CA ASN A 445 -16.70 -4.88 0.80
C ASN A 445 -16.20 -3.72 1.68
N TRP A 446 -16.68 -3.68 2.92
CA TRP A 446 -16.21 -2.73 3.93
C TRP A 446 -14.94 -3.26 4.63
N ARG A 447 -14.95 -4.54 5.00
CA ARG A 447 -13.85 -5.22 5.70
C ARG A 447 -12.67 -5.49 4.76
N ARG A 448 -11.45 -5.50 5.29
CA ARG A 448 -10.22 -5.81 4.53
C ARG A 448 -9.23 -6.71 5.24
N ILE A 449 -9.19 -6.70 6.56
CA ILE A 449 -8.21 -7.44 7.37
C ILE A 449 -8.85 -8.61 8.11
N GLY A 450 -8.07 -9.67 8.36
CA GLY A 450 -8.53 -10.85 9.09
C GLY A 450 -9.43 -11.81 8.31
N LEU A 451 -9.65 -11.56 7.01
CA LEU A 451 -10.49 -12.37 6.14
C LEU A 451 -9.77 -12.63 4.81
N PRO A 452 -9.97 -13.80 4.18
CA PRO A 452 -9.45 -14.05 2.85
C PRO A 452 -10.23 -13.27 1.77
N GLU A 453 -9.58 -12.91 0.68
CA GLU A 453 -10.19 -12.17 -0.44
C GLU A 453 -11.44 -12.86 -0.98
N TYR A 454 -11.44 -14.19 -1.11
CA TYR A 454 -12.61 -14.92 -1.60
C TYR A 454 -13.85 -14.71 -0.71
N GLN A 455 -13.67 -14.54 0.61
CA GLN A 455 -14.78 -14.29 1.54
C GLN A 455 -15.35 -12.89 1.33
N LEU A 456 -14.49 -11.89 1.14
CA LEU A 456 -14.91 -10.51 0.86
C LEU A 456 -15.69 -10.43 -0.48
N VAL A 457 -15.31 -11.23 -1.48
CA VAL A 457 -16.08 -11.35 -2.73
C VAL A 457 -17.42 -12.07 -2.48
N THR A 458 -17.42 -13.11 -1.65
CA THR A 458 -18.64 -13.84 -1.26
C THR A 458 -19.65 -12.92 -0.56
N ASP A 459 -19.21 -12.08 0.37
CA ASP A 459 -20.05 -11.09 1.06
C ASP A 459 -20.67 -10.11 0.05
N MET A 460 -19.87 -9.61 -0.90
CA MET A 460 -20.33 -8.70 -1.94
C MET A 460 -21.38 -9.34 -2.86
N ILE A 461 -21.17 -10.59 -3.31
CA ILE A 461 -22.15 -11.32 -4.13
C ILE A 461 -23.45 -11.51 -3.34
N THR A 462 -23.35 -11.90 -2.07
CA THR A 462 -24.50 -12.12 -1.18
C THR A 462 -25.32 -10.84 -1.03
N PHE A 463 -24.67 -9.70 -0.82
CA PHE A 463 -25.38 -8.44 -0.69
C PHE A 463 -25.94 -7.92 -2.02
N ALA A 464 -25.24 -8.11 -3.13
CA ALA A 464 -25.76 -7.78 -4.46
C ALA A 464 -27.03 -8.59 -4.81
N ASN A 465 -27.06 -9.87 -4.44
CA ASN A 465 -28.26 -10.71 -4.57
C ASN A 465 -29.42 -10.17 -3.75
N TRP A 466 -29.16 -9.82 -2.49
CA TRP A 466 -30.17 -9.26 -1.59
C TRP A 466 -30.74 -7.94 -2.15
N LEU A 467 -29.89 -7.03 -2.60
CA LEU A 467 -30.31 -5.76 -3.21
C LEU A 467 -31.21 -5.99 -4.42
N SER A 468 -30.81 -6.92 -5.29
CA SER A 468 -31.58 -7.27 -6.48
C SER A 468 -32.97 -7.82 -6.11
N GLU A 469 -33.05 -8.66 -5.08
CA GLU A 469 -34.32 -9.21 -4.61
C GLU A 469 -35.24 -8.11 -4.04
N GLN A 470 -34.70 -7.15 -3.28
CA GLN A 470 -35.50 -6.05 -2.76
C GLN A 470 -36.01 -5.13 -3.86
N GLU A 471 -35.20 -4.87 -4.89
CA GLU A 471 -35.64 -4.13 -6.07
C GLU A 471 -36.78 -4.87 -6.80
N ASP A 472 -36.68 -6.19 -6.96
CA ASP A 472 -37.75 -6.99 -7.57
C ASP A 472 -39.05 -6.94 -6.75
N LYS A 473 -38.96 -6.98 -5.42
CA LYS A 473 -40.11 -6.83 -4.52
C LYS A 473 -40.80 -5.48 -4.72
N ILE A 474 -40.03 -4.39 -4.83
CA ILE A 474 -40.59 -3.06 -5.09
C ILE A 474 -41.29 -3.01 -6.44
N GLN A 475 -40.67 -3.56 -7.49
CA GLN A 475 -41.27 -3.60 -8.83
C GLN A 475 -42.55 -4.45 -8.88
N ALA A 476 -42.63 -5.49 -8.03
CA ALA A 476 -43.83 -6.31 -7.86
C ALA A 476 -44.90 -5.69 -6.92
N GLY A 477 -44.67 -4.49 -6.39
CA GLY A 477 -45.59 -3.83 -5.45
C GLY A 477 -45.62 -4.47 -4.05
N GLN A 478 -44.58 -5.23 -3.71
CA GLN A 478 -44.43 -5.88 -2.41
C GLN A 478 -43.65 -5.00 -1.43
N ASP A 479 -43.79 -5.30 -0.14
CA ASP A 479 -42.97 -4.67 0.88
C ASP A 479 -41.55 -5.24 0.87
N VAL A 480 -40.59 -4.34 1.08
CA VAL A 480 -39.18 -4.70 1.24
C VAL A 480 -38.95 -5.22 2.64
N GLU A 481 -38.00 -6.14 2.75
CA GLU A 481 -37.65 -6.72 4.04
C GLU A 481 -37.08 -5.67 4.99
N GLU A 482 -37.74 -5.52 6.13
CA GLU A 482 -37.30 -4.64 7.22
C GLU A 482 -36.48 -5.36 8.28
N LYS A 483 -36.28 -6.69 8.14
CA LYS A 483 -35.43 -7.44 9.07
C LYS A 483 -33.99 -6.95 8.90
N ASN A 484 -33.53 -6.18 9.87
CA ASN A 484 -32.11 -5.99 10.14
C ASN A 484 -31.48 -7.38 10.26
N ALA A 485 -30.32 -7.59 9.63
CA ALA A 485 -29.57 -8.82 9.89
C ALA A 485 -29.27 -8.85 11.40
N GLU A 486 -29.16 -10.04 11.99
CA GLU A 486 -28.67 -10.12 13.37
C GLU A 486 -27.29 -9.43 13.40
N PRO A 487 -27.04 -8.55 14.39
CA PRO A 487 -25.76 -7.87 14.50
C PRO A 487 -24.63 -8.90 14.45
N ASP A 488 -23.58 -8.64 13.68
CA ASP A 488 -22.44 -9.54 13.64
C ASP A 488 -21.80 -9.59 15.05
N PRO A 489 -21.84 -10.73 15.75
CA PRO A 489 -21.33 -10.82 17.11
C PRO A 489 -19.82 -10.56 17.22
N TYR A 490 -19.10 -10.57 16.09
CA TYR A 490 -17.67 -10.30 16.02
C TYR A 490 -17.33 -8.89 15.56
N PHE A 491 -18.24 -8.19 14.86
CA PHE A 491 -17.92 -6.92 14.19
C PHE A 491 -18.85 -5.75 14.53
N ASP A 492 -20.06 -6.01 15.02
CA ASP A 492 -21.02 -4.98 15.41
C ASP A 492 -21.06 -4.78 16.94
N LEU A 493 -21.24 -3.53 17.39
CA LEU A 493 -21.50 -3.26 18.81
C LEU A 493 -22.90 -3.74 19.17
N ILE A 494 -22.99 -4.91 19.82
CA ILE A 494 -24.26 -5.45 20.31
C ILE A 494 -24.54 -4.88 21.70
N ILE A 495 -25.39 -3.86 21.76
CA ILE A 495 -25.90 -3.31 23.01
C ILE A 495 -27.23 -3.98 23.38
N HIS A 496 -27.38 -4.38 24.65
CA HIS A 496 -28.65 -4.93 25.15
C HIS A 496 -29.77 -3.90 25.01
N GLU A 497 -30.98 -4.32 24.64
CA GLU A 497 -32.08 -3.41 24.28
C GLU A 497 -32.43 -2.41 25.40
N LYS A 498 -32.47 -2.87 26.66
CA LYS A 498 -32.66 -2.00 27.83
C LYS A 498 -31.53 -0.96 27.96
N LEU A 499 -30.27 -1.35 27.75
CA LEU A 499 -29.13 -0.44 27.79
C LEU A 499 -29.20 0.59 26.66
N ALA A 500 -29.62 0.17 25.46
CA ALA A 500 -29.84 1.08 24.32
C ALA A 500 -30.92 2.12 24.60
N ARG A 501 -31.95 1.76 25.38
CA ARG A 501 -33.01 2.65 25.87
C ARG A 501 -32.63 3.42 27.14
N ASN A 502 -31.39 3.30 27.61
CA ASN A 502 -30.89 3.89 28.84
C ASN A 502 -31.66 3.47 30.12
N GLU A 503 -32.15 2.22 30.11
CA GLU A 503 -32.88 1.56 31.19
C GLU A 503 -31.96 0.56 31.93
N TYR A 504 -32.11 0.45 33.25
CA TYR A 504 -31.30 -0.47 34.07
C TYR A 504 -31.76 -1.94 33.86
N PRO A 505 -30.89 -2.85 33.36
CA PRO A 505 -31.26 -4.23 33.09
C PRO A 505 -31.15 -5.10 34.35
N LYS A 506 -32.11 -4.91 35.27
CA LYS A 506 -32.09 -5.53 36.60
C LYS A 506 -32.05 -7.06 36.59
N GLU A 507 -32.97 -7.67 35.85
CA GLU A 507 -33.14 -9.13 35.79
C GLU A 507 -31.90 -9.81 35.20
N GLU A 508 -31.32 -9.21 34.18
CA GLU A 508 -30.13 -9.72 33.49
C GLU A 508 -28.88 -9.60 34.36
N LEU A 509 -28.72 -8.49 35.08
CA LEU A 509 -27.61 -8.29 36.03
C LEU A 509 -27.74 -9.21 37.24
N ASP A 510 -28.95 -9.43 37.75
CA ASP A 510 -29.20 -10.34 38.86
C ASP A 510 -28.97 -11.80 38.46
N ALA A 511 -29.37 -12.19 37.25
CA ALA A 511 -29.03 -13.50 36.68
C ALA A 511 -27.51 -13.67 36.50
N ALA A 512 -26.82 -12.64 36.00
CA ALA A 512 -25.37 -12.66 35.84
C ALA A 512 -24.64 -12.77 37.19
N ARG A 513 -25.15 -12.15 38.26
CA ARG A 513 -24.60 -12.26 39.63
C ARG A 513 -24.83 -13.64 40.25
N ALA A 514 -25.95 -14.27 39.92
CA ALA A 514 -26.28 -15.61 40.40
C ALA A 514 -25.49 -16.71 39.69
N ALA A 515 -24.89 -16.42 38.52
CA ALA A 515 -24.02 -17.35 37.81
C ALA A 515 -22.68 -17.53 38.56
N GLY A 516 -22.16 -18.77 38.60
CA GLY A 516 -20.92 -19.12 39.31
C GLY A 516 -19.65 -18.41 38.81
N HIS A 517 -19.73 -17.75 37.64
CA HIS A 517 -18.72 -16.84 37.09
C HIS A 517 -19.40 -15.56 36.60
N THR A 518 -19.37 -14.52 37.42
CA THR A 518 -19.99 -13.22 37.11
C THR A 518 -18.96 -12.19 36.68
N SER A 519 -19.34 -11.24 35.81
CA SER A 519 -18.46 -10.16 35.37
C SER A 519 -18.33 -9.08 36.44
N LEU A 520 -17.19 -8.40 36.50
CA LEU A 520 -17.00 -7.25 37.42
C LEU A 520 -18.00 -6.13 37.13
N ALA A 521 -18.36 -5.93 35.86
CA ALA A 521 -19.40 -4.99 35.48
C ALA A 521 -20.75 -5.34 36.13
N ALA A 522 -21.14 -6.62 36.13
CA ALA A 522 -22.37 -7.06 36.80
C ALA A 522 -22.30 -6.89 38.32
N GLN A 523 -21.14 -7.13 38.93
CA GLN A 523 -20.95 -6.93 40.38
C GLN A 523 -21.00 -5.45 40.79
N CYS A 524 -20.39 -4.56 40.00
CA CYS A 524 -20.20 -3.16 40.38
C CYS A 524 -21.31 -2.23 39.89
N CYS A 525 -22.02 -2.56 38.81
CA CYS A 525 -23.10 -1.74 38.27
C CYS A 525 -24.40 -2.01 39.04
N THR A 526 -24.55 -1.38 40.22
CA THR A 526 -25.81 -1.39 40.96
C THR A 526 -26.82 -0.41 40.35
N GLU A 527 -28.10 -0.57 40.67
CA GLU A 527 -29.17 0.35 40.23
C GLU A 527 -28.89 1.81 40.66
N GLU A 528 -28.28 1.98 41.84
CA GLU A 528 -27.85 3.28 42.36
C GLU A 528 -26.71 3.88 41.52
N VAL A 529 -25.69 3.09 41.21
CA VAL A 529 -24.56 3.52 40.36
C VAL A 529 -25.06 3.85 38.94
N TRP A 530 -25.93 3.02 38.36
CA TRP A 530 -26.54 3.28 37.06
C TRP A 530 -27.28 4.61 37.05
N ASN A 531 -28.22 4.81 37.98
CA ASN A 531 -29.01 6.03 38.02
C ASN A 531 -28.17 7.29 38.28
N LYS A 532 -27.03 7.16 38.94
CA LYS A 532 -26.09 8.26 39.16
C LYS A 532 -25.32 8.67 37.90
N TYR A 533 -25.00 7.73 37.00
CA TYR A 533 -24.07 7.97 35.89
C TYR A 533 -24.64 7.77 34.48
N LYS A 534 -25.82 7.17 34.33
CA LYS A 534 -26.39 6.78 33.02
C LYS A 534 -26.56 7.93 32.01
N ASP A 535 -26.75 9.15 32.49
CA ASP A 535 -26.95 10.35 31.66
C ASP A 535 -25.67 11.19 31.52
N LEU A 536 -24.58 10.78 32.17
CA LEU A 536 -23.32 11.50 32.15
C LEU A 536 -22.46 11.03 30.98
N LYS A 537 -22.01 11.99 30.16
CA LYS A 537 -21.03 11.75 29.12
C LYS A 537 -19.63 11.99 29.68
N SER A 538 -18.67 11.18 29.25
CA SER A 538 -17.27 11.44 29.59
C SER A 538 -16.88 12.82 29.02
N SER A 539 -16.01 13.55 29.73
CA SER A 539 -15.51 14.84 29.27
C SER A 539 -14.46 14.72 28.15
N GLY A 540 -14.14 13.50 27.73
CA GLY A 540 -13.28 13.24 26.58
C GLY A 540 -14.08 13.21 25.27
N PRO A 541 -13.42 13.40 24.12
CA PRO A 541 -14.06 13.20 22.82
C PRO A 541 -14.55 11.75 22.71
N ALA A 542 -15.76 11.58 22.18
CA ALA A 542 -16.43 10.29 22.01
C ALA A 542 -15.90 9.51 20.80
#